data_AF-A0A4R5BE46-F1
#
_entry.id   AF-A0A4R5BE46-F1
#
_cell.length_a   1.000
_cell.length_b   1.000
_cell.length_c   1.000
_cell.angle_alpha   90.00
_cell.angle_beta   90.00
_cell.angle_gamma   90.00
#
_symmetry.space_group_name_H-M   'P 1'
#
loop_
_entity.id
_entity.type
_entity.pdbx_description
1 polymer ?
#
loop_
_entity_poly.entity_id
_entity_poly.type
_entity_poly.pdbx_seq_one_letter_code
_entity_poly.pdbx_strand_id
1 'polypeptide(L)'
;MLGRQPASPPPRRGAAGVAAAALSVLLIGCAPSAVATLPNQHGVSEARAKPTGAPAAATASVDQQAADQSNPVGVAILDRATGEVAYGRLAQQPMYSASLSKVIVAVELLERHRVTPQDRFAMRRALGPSDDQAMNALWDRYGGSSLITAAANRMKLQQTRPPDEPGRWGDTVTSARDMAAVYQHLLAEMPAADRDFVLDALHAAPSRAADGVNQKFGLMAVDAQAVKSGWMCCQKATVWVHSAGVVDPGRRYVVALLTAQPSSVGYGEAIEDINEVSRTAVTRLR
;
A
#
# COMPACT_ATOMS: atom_id res chain seq x y z
N MET A 1 48.31 13.95 25.19
CA MET A 1 47.64 12.67 25.52
C MET A 1 47.82 11.73 24.33
N LEU A 2 48.33 10.54 24.63
CA LEU A 2 48.63 9.48 23.69
C LEU A 2 47.37 8.94 23.01
N GLY A 3 47.50 8.49 21.75
CA GLY A 3 46.43 7.74 21.07
C GLY A 3 46.61 7.62 19.55
N ARG A 4 47.75 7.07 19.08
CA ARG A 4 47.88 6.59 17.69
C ARG A 4 47.41 5.14 17.63
N GLN A 5 46.32 4.88 16.90
CA GLN A 5 45.99 3.53 16.41
C GLN A 5 46.73 3.25 15.10
N PRO A 6 47.23 2.03 14.88
CA PRO A 6 47.34 1.49 13.54
C PRO A 6 46.72 0.08 13.45
N ALA A 7 45.87 -0.17 12.47
CA ALA A 7 45.53 -1.53 12.06
C ALA A 7 45.16 -1.58 10.58
N SER A 8 46.05 -2.18 9.78
CA SER A 8 45.74 -2.96 8.58
C SER A 8 47.00 -3.64 8.06
N PRO A 9 46.98 -4.97 7.84
CA PRO A 9 47.82 -5.62 6.84
C PRO A 9 46.98 -6.26 5.70
N PRO A 10 47.49 -6.30 4.45
CA PRO A 10 46.90 -7.03 3.33
C PRO A 10 47.65 -8.37 3.08
N PRO A 11 47.51 -9.02 1.91
CA PRO A 11 46.53 -10.04 1.55
C PRO A 11 47.16 -11.45 1.41
N ARG A 12 46.37 -12.51 1.21
CA ARG A 12 46.89 -13.79 0.69
C ARG A 12 46.04 -14.36 -0.45
N ARG A 13 46.69 -14.47 -1.61
CA ARG A 13 46.31 -15.26 -2.78
C ARG A 13 46.71 -16.73 -2.54
N GLY A 14 45.89 -17.67 -3.03
CA GLY A 14 46.23 -19.07 -3.29
C GLY A 14 45.15 -19.62 -4.21
N ALA A 15 45.37 -19.64 -5.53
CA ALA A 15 46.10 -20.64 -6.31
C ALA A 15 45.18 -21.78 -6.76
N ALA A 16 45.15 -21.93 -8.09
CA ALA A 16 44.35 -22.85 -8.88
C ALA A 16 44.71 -24.32 -8.64
N GLY A 17 43.73 -25.20 -8.86
CA GLY A 17 43.92 -26.63 -9.03
C GLY A 17 43.00 -27.13 -10.14
N VAL A 18 43.51 -27.11 -11.37
CA VAL A 18 42.93 -27.80 -12.53
C VAL A 18 43.49 -29.23 -12.50
N ALA A 19 42.62 -30.24 -12.56
CA ALA A 19 43.04 -31.61 -12.86
C ALA A 19 42.10 -32.18 -13.93
N ALA A 20 42.65 -32.31 -15.14
CA ALA A 20 42.07 -33.03 -16.26
C ALA A 20 42.74 -34.41 -16.35
N ALA A 21 41.94 -35.46 -16.54
CA ALA A 21 42.30 -36.78 -17.05
C ALA A 21 40.99 -37.62 -17.10
N ALA A 22 40.69 -38.48 -18.06
CA ALA A 22 41.29 -38.86 -19.32
C ALA A 22 40.18 -39.52 -20.16
N LEU A 23 40.30 -39.45 -21.48
CA LEU A 23 39.46 -40.15 -22.45
C LEU A 23 39.74 -41.67 -22.40
N SER A 24 38.69 -42.48 -22.37
CA SER A 24 38.74 -43.89 -22.79
C SER A 24 37.56 -44.16 -23.72
N VAL A 25 37.87 -44.39 -24.99
CA VAL A 25 36.93 -44.82 -26.03
C VAL A 25 36.89 -46.34 -26.04
N LEU A 26 35.71 -46.94 -25.83
CA LEU A 26 35.44 -48.33 -26.16
C LEU A 26 34.18 -48.39 -27.04
N LEU A 27 34.35 -48.90 -28.26
CA LEU A 27 33.29 -49.22 -29.22
C LEU A 27 32.93 -50.70 -29.09
N ILE A 28 31.70 -51.03 -28.70
CA ILE A 28 31.08 -52.34 -28.91
C ILE A 28 29.61 -52.12 -29.28
N GLY A 29 29.17 -52.74 -30.37
CA GLY A 29 27.86 -52.55 -30.99
C GLY A 29 26.73 -53.46 -30.50
N CYS A 30 25.51 -53.00 -30.83
CA CYS A 30 24.21 -53.67 -31.05
C CYS A 30 23.68 -54.75 -30.09
N ALA A 31 22.66 -54.36 -29.31
CA ALA A 31 21.35 -55.03 -29.24
C ALA A 31 20.28 -54.00 -28.80
N PRO A 32 19.01 -54.07 -29.27
CA PRO A 32 17.98 -53.12 -28.91
C PRO A 32 17.36 -53.51 -27.57
N SER A 33 17.75 -52.82 -26.50
CA SER A 33 17.04 -52.90 -25.22
C SER A 33 15.89 -51.90 -25.24
N ALA A 34 14.67 -52.43 -25.13
CA ALA A 34 13.45 -51.65 -24.91
C ALA A 34 13.62 -50.76 -23.67
N VAL A 35 13.69 -49.44 -23.88
CA VAL A 35 13.56 -48.45 -22.81
C VAL A 35 12.13 -47.94 -22.87
N ALA A 36 11.40 -48.20 -21.78
CA ALA A 36 10.05 -47.73 -21.55
C ALA A 36 9.96 -46.21 -21.83
N THR A 37 9.07 -45.83 -22.74
CA THR A 37 8.60 -44.45 -22.87
C THR A 37 7.97 -44.04 -21.56
N LEU A 38 8.70 -43.25 -20.76
CA LEU A 38 8.13 -42.53 -19.63
C LEU A 38 7.00 -41.64 -20.17
N PRO A 39 5.77 -41.71 -19.63
CA PRO A 39 4.71 -40.83 -20.05
C PRO A 39 5.13 -39.38 -19.82
N ASN A 40 4.92 -38.61 -20.88
CA ASN A 40 5.07 -37.16 -20.92
C ASN A 40 4.39 -36.57 -19.68
N GLN A 41 5.20 -36.19 -18.69
CA GLN A 41 4.75 -35.40 -17.55
C GLN A 41 4.42 -34.04 -18.15
N HIS A 42 3.19 -33.92 -18.65
CA HIS A 42 2.54 -32.65 -18.83
C HIS A 42 2.78 -31.90 -17.53
N GLY A 43 3.67 -30.91 -17.57
CA GLY A 43 3.79 -29.95 -16.52
C GLY A 43 2.39 -29.41 -16.33
N VAL A 44 1.73 -29.86 -15.27
CA VAL A 44 0.61 -29.15 -14.70
C VAL A 44 1.26 -27.86 -14.24
N SER A 45 1.31 -26.87 -15.13
CA SER A 45 1.24 -25.49 -14.70
C SER A 45 0.03 -25.50 -13.81
N GLU A 46 0.23 -25.46 -12.49
CA GLU A 46 -0.82 -25.04 -11.58
C GLU A 46 -1.32 -23.75 -12.19
N ALA A 47 -2.48 -23.83 -12.83
CA ALA A 47 -3.18 -22.66 -13.30
C ALA A 47 -3.40 -21.88 -12.02
N ARG A 48 -2.60 -20.83 -11.82
CA ARG A 48 -2.77 -19.89 -10.72
C ARG A 48 -4.26 -19.59 -10.69
N ALA A 49 -4.95 -20.06 -9.63
CA ALA A 49 -6.39 -19.96 -9.54
C ALA A 49 -6.78 -18.53 -9.90
N LYS A 50 -7.73 -18.35 -10.83
CA LYS A 50 -8.19 -17.00 -11.17
C LYS A 50 -8.63 -16.34 -9.86
N PRO A 51 -8.18 -15.11 -9.56
CA PRO A 51 -8.60 -14.39 -8.36
C PRO A 51 -10.11 -14.49 -8.23
N THR A 52 -10.59 -14.99 -7.09
CA THR A 52 -12.01 -15.34 -6.91
C THR A 52 -12.94 -14.14 -7.08
N GLY A 53 -12.43 -12.90 -6.99
CA GLY A 53 -13.16 -11.70 -7.37
C GLY A 53 -14.38 -11.45 -6.48
N ALA A 54 -14.23 -11.64 -5.16
CA ALA A 54 -15.33 -11.49 -4.22
C ALA A 54 -15.13 -10.32 -3.21
N PRO A 55 -15.18 -9.05 -3.66
CA PRO A 55 -15.16 -7.89 -2.77
C PRO A 55 -16.14 -8.01 -1.59
N ALA A 56 -17.38 -8.43 -1.84
CA ALA A 56 -18.39 -8.60 -0.78
C ALA A 56 -18.00 -9.65 0.29
N ALA A 57 -17.39 -10.77 -0.11
CA ALA A 57 -16.93 -11.78 0.84
C ALA A 57 -15.70 -11.29 1.64
N ALA A 58 -14.86 -10.47 1.01
CA ALA A 58 -13.72 -9.84 1.65
C ALA A 58 -14.16 -8.84 2.73
N THR A 59 -15.09 -7.94 2.42
CA THR A 59 -15.63 -6.97 3.41
C THR A 59 -16.36 -7.69 4.54
N ALA A 60 -17.16 -8.73 4.24
CA ALA A 60 -17.82 -9.52 5.27
C ALA A 60 -16.84 -10.25 6.21
N SER A 61 -15.72 -10.76 5.68
CA SER A 61 -14.67 -11.39 6.50
C SER A 61 -13.99 -10.37 7.43
N VAL A 62 -13.74 -9.16 6.94
CA VAL A 62 -13.21 -8.06 7.76
C VAL A 62 -14.19 -7.64 8.85
N ASP A 63 -15.48 -7.50 8.53
CA ASP A 63 -16.52 -7.15 9.51
C ASP A 63 -16.65 -8.20 10.62
N GLN A 64 -16.55 -9.49 10.26
CA GLN A 64 -16.59 -10.57 11.23
C GLN A 64 -15.37 -10.52 12.17
N GLN A 65 -14.17 -10.39 11.61
CA GLN A 65 -12.95 -10.25 12.41
C GLN A 65 -13.02 -9.04 13.35
N ALA A 66 -13.45 -7.88 12.83
CA ALA A 66 -13.61 -6.65 13.60
C ALA A 66 -14.59 -6.82 14.78
N ALA A 67 -15.67 -7.58 14.58
CA ALA A 67 -16.62 -7.91 15.65
C ALA A 67 -16.01 -8.85 16.70
N ASP A 68 -15.31 -9.90 16.27
CA ASP A 68 -14.68 -10.89 17.16
C ASP A 68 -13.59 -10.25 18.03
N GLN A 69 -12.86 -9.28 17.48
CA GLN A 69 -11.78 -8.54 18.17
C GLN A 69 -12.27 -7.29 18.91
N SER A 70 -13.57 -6.94 18.83
CA SER A 70 -14.11 -5.68 19.33
C SER A 70 -13.33 -4.44 18.84
N ASN A 71 -12.82 -4.50 17.60
CA ASN A 71 -11.98 -3.48 16.99
C ASN A 71 -12.72 -2.86 15.78
N PRO A 72 -13.22 -1.61 15.87
CA PRO A 72 -13.96 -0.98 14.77
C PRO A 72 -13.09 -0.74 13.54
N VAL A 73 -13.49 -1.34 12.41
CA VAL A 73 -12.83 -1.19 11.11
C VAL A 73 -13.84 -0.75 10.05
N GLY A 74 -13.58 0.40 9.42
CA GLY A 74 -14.21 0.75 8.15
C GLY A 74 -13.46 0.09 6.99
N VAL A 75 -14.18 -0.64 6.14
CA VAL A 75 -13.61 -1.28 4.94
C VAL A 75 -14.43 -0.98 3.69
N ALA A 76 -13.76 -0.67 2.59
CA ALA A 76 -14.35 -0.60 1.26
C ALA A 76 -13.40 -1.21 0.24
N ILE A 77 -13.96 -1.94 -0.72
CA ILE A 77 -13.20 -2.63 -1.78
C ILE A 77 -13.88 -2.36 -3.12
N LEU A 78 -13.13 -1.82 -4.08
CA LEU A 78 -13.55 -1.68 -5.47
C LEU A 78 -12.82 -2.71 -6.33
N ASP A 79 -13.57 -3.51 -7.08
CA ASP A 79 -13.04 -4.35 -8.16
C ASP A 79 -13.17 -3.60 -9.49
N ARG A 80 -12.04 -3.19 -10.06
CA ARG A 80 -12.01 -2.43 -11.32
C ARG A 80 -12.33 -3.26 -12.55
N ALA A 81 -12.25 -4.59 -12.46
CA ALA A 81 -12.60 -5.45 -13.59
C ALA A 81 -14.11 -5.56 -13.78
N THR A 82 -14.88 -5.51 -12.69
CA THR A 82 -16.35 -5.67 -12.70
C THR A 82 -17.09 -4.36 -12.44
N GLY A 83 -16.43 -3.38 -11.82
CA GLY A 83 -17.05 -2.16 -11.31
C GLY A 83 -17.77 -2.35 -9.97
N GLU A 84 -17.71 -3.55 -9.36
CA GLU A 84 -18.31 -3.81 -8.05
C GLU A 84 -17.60 -2.98 -6.98
N VAL A 85 -18.40 -2.31 -6.14
CA VAL A 85 -17.91 -1.71 -4.89
C VAL A 85 -18.61 -2.39 -3.72
N ALA A 86 -17.84 -3.11 -2.91
CA ALA A 86 -18.30 -3.69 -1.67
C ALA A 86 -17.92 -2.81 -0.48
N TYR A 87 -18.83 -2.74 0.48
CA TYR A 87 -18.68 -1.97 1.71
C TYR A 87 -18.87 -2.89 2.91
N GLY A 88 -18.01 -2.72 3.91
CA GLY A 88 -18.26 -3.28 5.24
C GLY A 88 -19.22 -2.41 6.05
N ARG A 89 -19.60 -2.90 7.22
CA ARG A 89 -20.59 -2.28 8.11
C ARG A 89 -20.23 -0.86 8.53
N LEU A 90 -18.95 -0.58 8.75
CA LEU A 90 -18.46 0.75 9.13
C LEU A 90 -17.82 1.52 7.96
N ALA A 91 -18.08 1.15 6.71
CA ALA A 91 -17.45 1.79 5.54
C ALA A 91 -17.72 3.30 5.45
N GLN A 92 -18.86 3.76 5.98
CA GLN A 92 -19.27 5.16 5.99
C GLN A 92 -18.98 5.86 7.33
N GLN A 93 -18.36 5.18 8.29
CA GLN A 93 -18.04 5.77 9.58
C GLN A 93 -17.04 6.93 9.38
N PRO A 94 -17.37 8.16 9.81
CA PRO A 94 -16.44 9.28 9.73
C PRO A 94 -15.26 9.08 10.70
N MET A 95 -14.03 9.20 10.19
CA MET A 95 -12.79 9.04 10.95
C MET A 95 -11.76 10.10 10.54
N TYR A 96 -10.84 10.44 11.44
CA TYR A 96 -9.72 11.32 11.09
C TYR A 96 -8.74 10.57 10.19
N SER A 97 -8.51 11.09 8.99
CA SER A 97 -7.79 10.42 7.91
C SER A 97 -6.30 10.22 8.16
N ALA A 98 -5.71 10.94 9.11
CA ALA A 98 -4.26 11.04 9.26
C ALA A 98 -3.60 11.34 7.90
N SER A 99 -2.57 10.58 7.53
CA SER A 99 -1.86 10.75 6.26
C SER A 99 -2.60 10.27 5.00
N LEU A 100 -3.82 9.71 5.10
CA LEU A 100 -4.62 9.42 3.90
C LEU A 100 -5.09 10.70 3.18
N SER A 101 -5.30 11.79 3.93
CA SER A 101 -5.58 13.13 3.36
C SER A 101 -4.57 13.58 2.31
N LYS A 102 -3.30 13.14 2.40
CA LYS A 102 -2.26 13.48 1.41
C LYS A 102 -2.60 12.98 0.01
N VAL A 103 -3.29 11.84 -0.12
CA VAL A 103 -3.78 11.33 -1.41
C VAL A 103 -4.91 12.23 -1.92
N ILE A 104 -5.85 12.59 -1.05
CA ILE A 104 -6.99 13.48 -1.38
C ILE A 104 -6.47 14.81 -1.92
N VAL A 105 -5.51 15.42 -1.22
CA VAL A 105 -4.91 16.70 -1.63
C VAL A 105 -4.12 16.57 -2.93
N ALA A 106 -3.31 15.51 -3.09
CA ALA A 106 -2.56 15.32 -4.34
C ALA A 106 -3.48 15.19 -5.56
N VAL A 107 -4.55 14.39 -5.44
CA VAL A 107 -5.56 14.21 -6.50
C VAL A 107 -6.21 15.55 -6.87
N GLU A 108 -6.71 16.31 -5.87
CA GLU A 108 -7.35 17.60 -6.14
C GLU A 108 -6.40 18.64 -6.73
N LEU A 109 -5.13 18.66 -6.31
CA LEU A 109 -4.15 19.60 -6.89
C LEU A 109 -3.85 19.30 -8.35
N LEU A 110 -3.74 18.03 -8.72
CA LEU A 110 -3.54 17.59 -10.10
C LEU A 110 -4.76 17.93 -10.97
N GLU A 111 -5.97 17.73 -10.45
CA GLU A 111 -7.25 18.12 -11.07
C GLU A 111 -7.36 19.62 -11.35
N ARG A 112 -6.81 20.46 -10.46
CA ARG A 112 -6.78 21.91 -10.69
C ARG A 112 -5.81 22.31 -11.80
N HIS A 113 -4.92 21.41 -12.24
CA HIS A 113 -3.82 21.68 -13.18
C HIS A 113 -2.92 22.85 -12.76
N ARG A 114 -2.74 23.06 -11.45
CA ARG A 114 -1.93 24.14 -10.88
C ARG A 114 -0.59 23.67 -10.30
N VAL A 115 -0.10 22.51 -10.73
CA VAL A 115 1.10 21.89 -10.16
C VAL A 115 2.36 22.28 -10.92
N THR A 116 3.31 22.87 -10.22
CA THR A 116 4.67 23.09 -10.72
C THR A 116 5.53 21.83 -10.56
N PRO A 117 6.72 21.76 -11.19
CA PRO A 117 7.68 20.70 -10.90
C PRO A 117 8.06 20.60 -9.40
N GLN A 118 8.13 21.73 -8.70
CA GLN A 118 8.39 21.76 -7.27
C GLN A 118 7.23 21.14 -6.47
N ASP A 119 5.98 21.39 -6.89
CA ASP A 119 4.82 20.78 -6.24
C ASP A 119 4.79 19.28 -6.45
N ARG A 120 5.10 18.80 -7.66
CA ARG A 120 5.25 17.35 -7.91
C ARG A 120 6.38 16.73 -7.09
N PHE A 121 7.46 17.46 -6.83
CA PHE A 121 8.50 16.99 -5.92
C PHE A 121 7.98 16.90 -4.47
N ALA A 122 7.28 17.92 -3.99
CA ALA A 122 6.65 17.89 -2.68
C ALA A 122 5.59 16.78 -2.56
N MET A 123 4.76 16.56 -3.59
CA MET A 123 3.77 15.47 -3.62
C MET A 123 4.44 14.10 -3.54
N ARG A 124 5.55 13.88 -4.25
CA ARG A 124 6.29 12.61 -4.15
C ARG A 124 6.77 12.34 -2.72
N ARG A 125 7.28 13.36 -2.04
CA ARG A 125 7.65 13.26 -0.61
C ARG A 125 6.44 13.02 0.29
N ALA A 126 5.35 13.74 0.06
CA ALA A 126 4.12 13.61 0.85
C ALA A 126 3.46 12.22 0.67
N LEU A 127 3.50 11.65 -0.53
CA LEU A 127 2.87 10.37 -0.84
C LEU A 127 3.75 9.17 -0.44
N GLY A 128 5.03 9.14 -0.82
CA GLY A 128 5.93 8.01 -0.60
C GLY A 128 6.43 7.91 0.84
N PRO A 129 7.40 8.71 1.29
CA PRO A 129 7.88 8.73 2.66
C PRO A 129 6.91 9.41 3.65
N SER A 130 5.69 9.76 3.24
CA SER A 130 4.67 10.37 4.09
C SER A 130 5.07 11.72 4.73
N ASP A 131 5.92 12.49 4.05
CA ASP A 131 6.56 13.70 4.60
C ASP A 131 5.57 14.82 4.93
N ASP A 132 5.46 15.16 6.22
CA ASP A 132 4.55 16.19 6.73
C ASP A 132 4.99 17.60 6.34
N GLN A 133 6.30 17.87 6.23
CA GLN A 133 6.77 19.20 5.84
C GLN A 133 6.47 19.47 4.37
N ALA A 134 6.60 18.45 3.53
CA ALA A 134 6.18 18.54 2.13
C ALA A 134 4.67 18.74 2.01
N MET A 135 3.87 18.08 2.86
CA MET A 135 2.43 18.29 2.90
C MET A 135 2.05 19.69 3.38
N ASN A 136 2.65 20.18 4.48
CA ASN A 136 2.43 21.53 4.99
C ASN A 136 2.68 22.58 3.89
N ALA A 137 3.78 22.47 3.16
CA ALA A 137 4.09 23.40 2.08
C ALA A 137 3.03 23.40 0.96
N LEU A 138 2.49 22.24 0.58
CA LEU A 138 1.40 22.15 -0.40
C LEU A 138 0.09 22.71 0.15
N TRP A 139 -0.22 22.39 1.40
CA TRP A 139 -1.43 22.84 2.11
C TRP A 139 -1.48 24.37 2.20
N ASP A 140 -0.42 24.98 2.72
CA ASP A 140 -0.32 26.43 2.93
C ASP A 140 -0.35 27.19 1.60
N ARG A 141 0.33 26.67 0.57
CA ARG A 141 0.40 27.31 -0.75
C ARG A 141 -0.93 27.32 -1.48
N TYR A 142 -1.74 26.27 -1.36
CA TYR A 142 -2.89 26.04 -2.23
C TYR A 142 -4.27 26.18 -1.55
N GLY A 143 -4.30 26.85 -0.41
CA GLY A 143 -5.56 27.26 0.24
C GLY A 143 -6.09 26.30 1.29
N GLY A 144 -5.22 25.46 1.85
CA GLY A 144 -5.49 24.62 3.02
C GLY A 144 -6.79 23.82 2.93
N SER A 145 -7.69 24.00 3.90
CA SER A 145 -8.99 23.31 3.99
C SER A 145 -9.84 23.39 2.71
N SER A 146 -9.68 24.42 1.88
CA SER A 146 -10.41 24.53 0.60
C SER A 146 -10.04 23.42 -0.41
N LEU A 147 -8.87 22.79 -0.25
CA LEU A 147 -8.47 21.62 -1.02
C LEU A 147 -9.40 20.45 -0.72
N ILE A 148 -9.67 20.20 0.56
CA ILE A 148 -10.57 19.10 0.98
C ILE A 148 -12.01 19.37 0.55
N THR A 149 -12.50 20.60 0.72
CA THR A 149 -13.86 20.96 0.27
C THR A 149 -14.02 20.77 -1.24
N ALA A 150 -13.03 21.19 -2.04
CA ALA A 150 -13.09 21.02 -3.49
C ALA A 150 -12.99 19.55 -3.90
N ALA A 151 -12.09 18.79 -3.26
CA ALA A 151 -11.94 17.35 -3.47
C ALA A 151 -13.27 16.62 -3.20
N ALA A 152 -13.92 16.92 -2.08
CA ALA A 152 -15.20 16.33 -1.71
C ALA A 152 -16.30 16.65 -2.74
N ASN A 153 -16.39 17.90 -3.19
CA ASN A 153 -17.36 18.33 -4.20
C ASN A 153 -17.13 17.69 -5.58
N ARG A 154 -15.86 17.58 -5.98
CA ARG A 154 -15.44 17.02 -7.28
C ARG A 154 -15.72 15.52 -7.33
N MET A 155 -15.20 14.78 -6.36
CA MET A 155 -15.27 13.31 -6.29
C MET A 155 -16.53 12.79 -5.59
N LYS A 156 -17.47 13.68 -5.24
CA LYS A 156 -18.75 13.37 -4.57
C LYS A 156 -18.58 12.60 -3.25
N LEU A 157 -17.54 12.93 -2.50
CA LEU A 157 -17.21 12.32 -1.21
C LEU A 157 -18.22 12.78 -0.16
N GLN A 158 -18.86 11.83 0.52
CA GLN A 158 -20.05 12.11 1.34
C GLN A 158 -19.70 12.37 2.82
N GLN A 159 -18.62 11.78 3.30
CA GLN A 159 -18.13 11.96 4.67
C GLN A 159 -16.91 12.88 4.73
N THR A 160 -16.21 13.06 3.60
CA THR A 160 -14.98 13.83 3.54
C THR A 160 -15.26 15.30 3.73
N ARG A 161 -14.65 15.88 4.77
CA ARG A 161 -14.80 17.29 5.11
C ARG A 161 -13.50 17.82 5.72
N PRO A 162 -13.22 19.12 5.57
CA PRO A 162 -12.01 19.73 6.13
C PRO A 162 -11.93 19.52 7.65
N PRO A 163 -10.71 19.57 8.21
CA PRO A 163 -10.52 19.54 9.65
C PRO A 163 -11.18 20.75 10.31
N ASP A 164 -11.66 20.59 11.55
CA ASP A 164 -12.24 21.68 12.33
C ASP A 164 -11.18 22.75 12.65
N GLU A 165 -9.91 22.34 12.83
CA GLU A 165 -8.75 23.23 12.91
C GLU A 165 -8.04 23.31 11.53
N PRO A 166 -8.09 24.46 10.82
CA PRO A 166 -7.63 24.53 9.42
C PRO A 166 -6.15 24.20 9.18
N GLY A 167 -5.29 24.34 10.20
CA GLY A 167 -3.86 24.00 10.10
C GLY A 167 -3.56 22.51 10.26
N ARG A 168 -4.56 21.68 10.60
CA ARG A 168 -4.37 20.28 10.97
C ARG A 168 -4.94 19.36 9.89
N TRP A 169 -4.31 19.35 8.72
CA TRP A 169 -4.76 18.55 7.58
C TRP A 169 -4.94 17.05 7.90
N GLY A 170 -4.19 16.51 8.87
CA GLY A 170 -4.35 15.12 9.34
C GLY A 170 -5.69 14.83 10.01
N ASP A 171 -6.33 15.85 10.59
CA ASP A 171 -7.67 15.79 11.20
C ASP A 171 -8.79 15.85 10.14
N THR A 172 -8.46 15.90 8.83
CA THR A 172 -9.45 15.76 7.74
C THR A 172 -10.31 14.54 8.02
N VAL A 173 -11.62 14.74 8.12
CA VAL A 173 -12.56 13.63 8.31
C VAL A 173 -12.78 12.98 6.95
N THR A 174 -12.80 11.64 6.90
CA THR A 174 -13.11 10.84 5.72
C THR A 174 -13.76 9.50 6.13
N SER A 175 -14.03 8.61 5.18
CA SER A 175 -14.52 7.26 5.39
C SER A 175 -13.81 6.27 4.45
N ALA A 176 -13.93 4.96 4.72
CA ALA A 176 -13.37 3.95 3.82
C ALA A 176 -14.05 4.01 2.44
N ARG A 177 -15.36 4.26 2.41
CA ARG A 177 -16.13 4.49 1.17
C ARG A 177 -15.55 5.66 0.36
N ASP A 178 -15.32 6.79 1.00
CA ASP A 178 -14.81 7.97 0.30
C ASP A 178 -13.38 7.76 -0.20
N MET A 179 -12.53 7.08 0.58
CA MET A 179 -11.19 6.72 0.10
C MET A 179 -11.24 5.79 -1.13
N ALA A 180 -12.17 4.84 -1.19
CA ALA A 180 -12.39 4.04 -2.39
C ALA A 180 -12.81 4.91 -3.59
N ALA A 181 -13.67 5.91 -3.37
CA ALA A 181 -14.08 6.86 -4.41
C ALA A 181 -12.92 7.76 -4.89
N VAL A 182 -12.02 8.20 -4.00
CA VAL A 182 -10.81 8.95 -4.37
C VAL A 182 -9.93 8.14 -5.32
N TYR A 183 -9.70 6.86 -5.01
CA TYR A 183 -8.93 5.97 -5.87
C TYR A 183 -9.68 5.62 -7.16
N GLN A 184 -11.01 5.51 -7.12
CA GLN A 184 -11.82 5.34 -8.33
C GLN A 184 -11.63 6.51 -9.29
N HIS A 185 -11.75 7.74 -8.80
CA HIS A 185 -11.50 8.97 -9.56
C HIS A 185 -10.09 8.98 -10.16
N LEU A 186 -9.08 8.72 -9.32
CA LEU A 186 -7.67 8.63 -9.74
C LEU A 186 -7.46 7.62 -10.88
N LEU A 187 -8.10 6.45 -10.80
CA LEU A 187 -7.83 5.33 -11.71
C LEU A 187 -8.67 5.38 -12.99
N ALA A 188 -9.87 5.96 -12.93
CA ALA A 188 -10.85 5.95 -14.03
C ALA A 188 -10.94 7.28 -14.78
N GLU A 189 -10.72 8.42 -14.12
CA GLU A 189 -11.01 9.75 -14.69
C GLU A 189 -9.77 10.58 -14.96
N MET A 190 -8.73 10.47 -14.11
CA MET A 190 -7.53 11.30 -14.27
C MET A 190 -6.68 10.94 -15.50
N PRO A 191 -5.99 11.92 -16.12
CA PRO A 191 -5.04 11.66 -17.19
C PRO A 191 -3.98 10.62 -16.79
N ALA A 192 -3.58 9.76 -17.73
CA ALA A 192 -2.65 8.66 -17.47
C ALA A 192 -1.35 9.13 -16.79
N ALA A 193 -0.77 10.24 -17.24
CA ALA A 193 0.46 10.79 -16.66
C ALA A 193 0.31 11.19 -15.18
N ASP A 194 -0.85 11.73 -14.79
CA ASP A 194 -1.11 12.14 -13.40
C ASP A 194 -1.48 10.96 -12.51
N ARG A 195 -2.28 10.03 -13.04
CA ARG A 195 -2.57 8.75 -12.39
C ARG A 195 -1.28 7.99 -12.08
N ASP A 196 -0.45 7.80 -13.10
CA ASP A 196 0.77 7.00 -12.98
C ASP A 196 1.77 7.69 -12.06
N PHE A 197 1.87 9.03 -12.09
CA PHE A 197 2.66 9.80 -11.13
C PHE A 197 2.26 9.54 -9.67
N VAL A 198 0.96 9.55 -9.34
CA VAL A 198 0.50 9.29 -7.96
C VAL A 198 0.78 7.85 -7.56
N LEU A 199 0.45 6.89 -8.43
CA LEU A 199 0.66 5.46 -8.14
C LEU A 199 2.15 5.12 -7.99
N ASP A 200 3.02 5.69 -8.80
CA ASP A 200 4.47 5.47 -8.71
C ASP A 200 5.03 6.08 -7.43
N ALA A 201 4.55 7.26 -7.02
CA ALA A 201 4.95 7.88 -5.75
C ALA A 201 4.54 7.03 -4.54
N LEU A 202 3.33 6.45 -4.57
CA LEU A 202 2.84 5.52 -3.54
C LEU A 202 3.58 4.18 -3.56
N HIS A 203 3.91 3.66 -4.75
CA HIS A 203 4.66 2.42 -4.91
C HIS A 203 6.11 2.54 -4.42
N ALA A 204 6.73 3.70 -4.61
CA ALA A 204 8.07 4.00 -4.17
C ALA A 204 8.17 4.33 -2.65
N ALA A 205 7.11 4.11 -1.87
CA ALA A 205 7.12 4.36 -0.44
C ALA A 205 8.21 3.51 0.26
N PRO A 206 9.17 4.14 0.97
CA PRO A 206 10.20 3.41 1.70
C PRO A 206 9.61 2.75 2.95
N SER A 207 10.24 1.69 3.46
CA SER A 207 9.78 1.07 4.72
C SER A 207 9.80 2.04 5.90
N ARG A 208 10.75 2.97 5.97
CA ARG A 208 10.80 4.04 6.98
C ARG A 208 10.31 5.35 6.39
N ALA A 209 9.27 5.92 6.98
CA ALA A 209 8.74 7.23 6.65
C ALA A 209 9.70 8.36 7.06
N ALA A 210 9.40 9.58 6.62
CA ALA A 210 10.20 10.79 6.89
C ALA A 210 10.30 11.13 8.38
N ASP A 211 9.29 10.76 9.17
CA ASP A 211 9.25 10.90 10.63
C ASP A 211 9.89 9.71 11.38
N GLY A 212 10.40 8.71 10.66
CA GLY A 212 11.08 7.53 11.19
C GLY A 212 10.18 6.32 11.46
N VAL A 213 8.85 6.46 11.33
CA VAL A 213 7.89 5.35 11.52
C VAL A 213 8.12 4.27 10.46
N ASN A 214 8.08 3.01 10.87
CA ASN A 214 8.06 1.89 9.91
C ASN A 214 6.65 1.79 9.31
N GLN A 215 6.48 2.23 8.06
CA GLN A 215 5.20 2.25 7.36
C GLN A 215 4.89 0.95 6.61
N LYS A 216 5.72 -0.10 6.76
CA LYS A 216 5.48 -1.46 6.26
C LYS A 216 4.43 -2.19 7.13
N PHE A 217 3.24 -1.61 7.23
CA PHE A 217 2.06 -2.18 7.87
C PHE A 217 0.84 -2.09 6.95
N GLY A 218 -0.26 -2.69 7.38
CA GLY A 218 -1.51 -2.76 6.63
C GLY A 218 -1.30 -3.44 5.28
N LEU A 219 -1.80 -2.81 4.21
CA LEU A 219 -1.69 -3.33 2.85
C LEU A 219 -0.23 -3.46 2.38
N MET A 220 0.68 -2.61 2.87
CA MET A 220 2.10 -2.68 2.52
C MET A 220 2.78 -3.93 3.12
N ALA A 221 2.29 -4.44 4.26
CA ALA A 221 2.81 -5.66 4.87
C ALA A 221 2.37 -6.95 4.15
N VAL A 222 1.39 -6.86 3.24
CA VAL A 222 0.86 -8.00 2.46
C VAL A 222 1.16 -7.86 0.96
N ASP A 223 2.22 -7.11 0.64
CA ASP A 223 2.79 -6.91 -0.70
C ASP A 223 1.84 -6.24 -1.71
N ALA A 224 0.94 -5.37 -1.23
CA ALA A 224 0.21 -4.47 -2.12
C ALA A 224 1.15 -3.43 -2.75
N GLN A 225 0.82 -2.98 -3.96
CA GLN A 225 1.79 -2.31 -4.83
C GLN A 225 1.88 -0.81 -4.55
N ALA A 226 0.77 -0.07 -4.57
CA ALA A 226 0.79 1.38 -4.36
C ALA A 226 -0.15 1.71 -3.21
N VAL A 227 0.43 1.97 -2.03
CA VAL A 227 -0.28 2.09 -0.76
C VAL A 227 0.09 3.40 -0.07
N LYS A 228 -0.93 4.08 0.47
CA LYS A 228 -0.73 5.09 1.49
C LYS A 228 -1.08 4.52 2.86
N SER A 229 -0.12 4.55 3.77
CA SER A 229 -0.34 4.31 5.20
C SER A 229 -0.66 5.62 5.91
N GLY A 230 -1.59 5.59 6.87
CA GLY A 230 -1.95 6.72 7.72
C GLY A 230 -1.80 6.35 9.19
N TRP A 231 -1.17 7.22 9.99
CA TRP A 231 -1.04 7.04 11.43
C TRP A 231 -1.16 8.39 12.12
N MET A 232 -1.90 8.43 13.22
CA MET A 232 -2.00 9.60 14.08
C MET A 232 -2.47 9.19 15.48
N CYS A 233 -2.07 9.96 16.47
CA CYS A 233 -2.51 9.84 17.85
C CYS A 233 -2.37 11.25 18.47
N CYS A 234 -3.06 11.61 19.53
CA CYS A 234 -4.04 10.86 20.31
C CYS A 234 -5.32 11.68 20.41
N GLN A 235 -5.69 12.27 19.28
CA GLN A 235 -6.85 13.14 19.15
C GLN A 235 -8.08 12.33 19.55
N LYS A 236 -8.91 12.92 20.42
CA LYS A 236 -10.11 12.26 20.95
C LYS A 236 -9.81 10.93 21.64
N ALA A 237 -8.67 10.83 22.34
CA ALA A 237 -8.22 9.60 23.01
C ALA A 237 -8.20 8.37 22.07
N THR A 238 -7.88 8.61 20.79
CA THR A 238 -7.93 7.61 19.73
C THR A 238 -6.56 7.49 19.04
N VAL A 239 -6.15 6.25 18.78
CA VAL A 239 -5.08 5.90 17.84
C VAL A 239 -5.72 5.59 16.49
N TRP A 240 -5.27 6.30 15.46
CA TRP A 240 -5.73 6.17 14.09
C TRP A 240 -4.62 5.45 13.30
N VAL A 241 -4.88 4.26 12.80
CA VAL A 241 -3.96 3.54 11.90
C VAL A 241 -4.76 3.10 10.68
N HIS A 242 -4.31 3.46 9.50
CA HIS A 242 -5.06 3.31 8.26
C HIS A 242 -4.18 2.80 7.13
N SER A 243 -4.79 2.15 6.15
CA SER A 243 -4.12 1.71 4.95
C SER A 243 -5.07 1.75 3.77
N ALA A 244 -4.69 2.42 2.69
CA ALA A 244 -5.49 2.44 1.46
C ALA A 244 -4.58 2.41 0.23
N GLY A 245 -4.97 1.65 -0.79
CA GLY A 245 -4.14 1.48 -1.98
C GLY A 245 -4.70 0.51 -3.01
N VAL A 246 -3.90 0.26 -4.04
CA VAL A 246 -4.19 -0.77 -5.06
C VAL A 246 -3.49 -2.09 -4.72
N VAL A 247 -4.24 -3.18 -4.85
CA VAL A 247 -3.85 -4.55 -4.55
C VAL A 247 -3.83 -5.36 -5.85
N ASP A 248 -2.93 -6.37 -5.89
CA ASP A 248 -2.61 -7.24 -7.04
C ASP A 248 -1.72 -6.57 -8.11
N PRO A 249 -0.83 -7.31 -8.82
CA PRO A 249 0.01 -6.75 -9.88
C PRO A 249 -0.77 -6.06 -11.01
N GLY A 250 -2.00 -6.50 -11.30
CA GLY A 250 -2.88 -5.85 -12.27
C GLY A 250 -3.51 -4.55 -11.77
N ARG A 251 -3.26 -4.15 -10.51
CA ARG A 251 -3.92 -3.01 -9.84
C ARG A 251 -5.45 -3.13 -9.92
N ARG A 252 -5.96 -4.37 -9.84
CA ARG A 252 -7.39 -4.67 -10.05
C ARG A 252 -8.24 -4.15 -8.91
N TYR A 253 -7.79 -4.36 -7.69
CA TYR A 253 -8.57 -3.98 -6.52
C TYR A 253 -8.05 -2.70 -5.90
N VAL A 254 -8.95 -1.83 -5.50
CA VAL A 254 -8.70 -0.78 -4.50
C VAL A 254 -9.19 -1.31 -3.18
N VAL A 255 -8.38 -1.19 -2.13
CA VAL A 255 -8.77 -1.55 -0.76
C VAL A 255 -8.52 -0.33 0.13
N ALA A 256 -9.51 0.04 0.94
CA ALA A 256 -9.40 1.08 1.95
C ALA A 256 -9.79 0.52 3.33
N LEU A 257 -8.89 0.63 4.30
CA LEU A 257 -9.03 0.16 5.67
C LEU A 257 -8.76 1.33 6.63
N LEU A 258 -9.77 1.72 7.39
CA LEU A 258 -9.66 2.77 8.40
C LEU A 258 -10.05 2.20 9.76
N THR A 259 -9.20 2.38 10.77
CA THR A 259 -9.42 1.91 12.14
C THR A 259 -9.40 3.08 13.12
N ALA A 260 -10.19 2.97 14.18
CA ALA A 260 -10.23 3.95 15.26
C ALA A 260 -10.24 3.19 16.59
N GLN A 261 -9.10 3.22 17.28
CA GLN A 261 -8.90 2.43 18.49
C GLN A 261 -8.68 3.31 19.71
N PRO A 262 -9.13 2.93 20.91
CA PRO A 262 -8.80 3.66 22.13
C PRO A 262 -7.29 3.82 22.30
N SER A 263 -6.82 4.98 22.76
CA SER A 263 -5.38 5.23 22.92
C SER A 263 -4.68 4.28 23.90
N SER A 264 -5.44 3.58 24.75
CA SER A 264 -4.93 2.53 25.64
C SER A 264 -4.41 1.29 24.89
N VAL A 265 -4.85 1.05 23.64
CA VAL A 265 -4.34 -0.03 22.78
C VAL A 265 -2.88 0.24 22.40
N GLY A 266 -2.52 1.50 22.18
CA GLY A 266 -1.19 1.91 21.76
C GLY A 266 -0.90 1.62 20.28
N TYR A 267 0.20 2.20 19.77
CA TYR A 267 0.53 2.14 18.35
C TYR A 267 0.97 0.76 17.84
N GLY A 268 1.67 -0.02 18.66
CA GLY A 268 2.18 -1.34 18.26
C GLY A 268 1.04 -2.31 17.96
N GLU A 269 0.15 -2.50 18.92
CA GLU A 269 -1.05 -3.34 18.78
C GLU A 269 -1.93 -2.85 17.62
N ALA A 270 -2.17 -1.54 17.52
CA ALA A 270 -2.98 -1.01 16.42
C ALA A 270 -2.40 -1.26 15.01
N ILE A 271 -1.07 -1.37 14.91
CA ILE A 271 -0.38 -1.78 13.68
C ILE A 271 -0.55 -3.29 13.43
N GLU A 272 -0.48 -4.12 14.47
CA GLU A 272 -0.69 -5.57 14.36
C GLU A 272 -2.13 -5.88 13.91
N ASP A 273 -3.12 -5.22 14.50
CA ASP A 273 -4.52 -5.34 14.10
C ASP A 273 -4.74 -5.04 12.62
N ILE A 274 -4.23 -3.89 12.13
CA ILE A 274 -4.43 -3.55 10.71
C ILE A 274 -3.68 -4.50 9.78
N ASN A 275 -2.58 -5.12 10.22
CA ASN A 275 -1.89 -6.16 9.45
C ASN A 275 -2.77 -7.42 9.32
N GLU A 276 -3.44 -7.83 10.39
CA GLU A 276 -4.38 -8.96 10.37
C GLU A 276 -5.57 -8.68 9.45
N VAL A 277 -6.22 -7.54 9.64
CA VAL A 277 -7.34 -7.10 8.80
C VAL A 277 -6.93 -7.03 7.31
N SER A 278 -5.74 -6.53 7.02
CA SER A 278 -5.21 -6.47 5.65
C SER A 278 -5.00 -7.85 5.05
N ARG A 279 -4.48 -8.82 5.82
CA ARG A 279 -4.36 -10.22 5.39
C ARG A 279 -5.73 -10.82 5.10
N THR A 280 -6.71 -10.60 5.97
CA THR A 280 -8.09 -11.08 5.81
C THR A 280 -8.72 -10.52 4.53
N ALA A 281 -8.62 -9.21 4.30
CA ALA A 281 -9.14 -8.56 3.11
C ALA A 281 -8.49 -9.12 1.82
N VAL A 282 -7.14 -9.16 1.77
CA VAL A 282 -6.42 -9.52 0.54
C VAL A 282 -6.51 -11.01 0.22
N THR A 283 -6.58 -11.90 1.21
CA THR A 283 -6.69 -13.35 0.99
C THR A 283 -7.95 -13.73 0.21
N ARG A 284 -9.05 -13.01 0.44
CA ARG A 284 -10.33 -13.23 -0.27
C ARG A 284 -10.35 -12.67 -1.69
N LEU A 285 -9.39 -11.82 -2.05
CA LEU A 285 -9.30 -11.19 -3.36
C LEU A 285 -8.38 -11.93 -4.32
N ARG A 286 -7.44 -12.73 -3.78
CA ARG A 286 -6.53 -13.61 -4.52
C ARG A 286 -7.20 -14.94 -4.88
#